data_AF-A0A2V5KGK5-F1
#
_entry.id   AF-A0A2V5KGK5-F1
#
_cell.length_a   1.000
_cell.length_b   1.000
_cell.length_c   1.000
_cell.angle_alpha   90.00
_cell.angle_beta   90.00
_cell.angle_gamma   90.00
#
_symmetry.space_group_name_H-M   'P 1'
#
loop_
_entity.id
_entity.type
_entity.pdbx_description
1 polymer ?
#
loop_
_entity_poly.entity_id
_entity_poly.type
_entity_poly.pdbx_seq_one_letter_code
_entity_poly.pdbx_strand_id
1 'polypeptide(L)' 'MSLAEIEEAVDKLPPKDLAKLAAHIARRDKVAWDKEIEKDFSPGGKHEKTLEKIDAEMDAGNFTPLP' A
#
# COMPACT_ATOMS: atom_id res chain seq x y z
N MET A 1 1.48 -24.90 8.39
CA MET A 1 2.27 -24.50 7.22
C MET A 1 3.08 -23.28 7.60
N SER A 2 4.39 -23.34 7.38
CA SER A 2 5.36 -22.29 7.63
C SER A 2 5.49 -21.37 6.42
N LEU A 3 6.15 -20.21 6.60
CA LEU A 3 6.47 -19.32 5.50
C LEU A 3 7.37 -20.01 4.46
N ALA A 4 8.38 -20.75 4.91
CA ALA A 4 9.28 -21.51 4.04
C ALA A 4 8.52 -22.54 3.18
N GLU A 5 7.53 -23.23 3.75
CA GLU A 5 6.68 -24.16 2.98
C GLU A 5 5.81 -23.43 1.94
N ILE A 6 5.38 -22.19 2.20
CA ILE A 6 4.67 -21.35 1.21
C ILE A 6 5.62 -20.95 0.09
N GLU A 7 6.82 -20.46 0.42
CA GLU A 7 7.83 -20.03 -0.54
C GLU A 7 8.21 -21.16 -1.50
N GLU A 8 8.49 -22.35 -0.96
CA GLU A 8 8.79 -23.53 -1.78
C GLU A 8 7.61 -23.94 -2.69
N ALA A 9 6.37 -23.78 -2.22
CA ALA A 9 5.19 -24.04 -3.03
C ALA A 9 5.01 -23.00 -4.15
N VAL A 10 5.34 -21.73 -3.88
CA VAL A 10 5.30 -20.64 -4.86
C VAL A 10 6.31 -20.88 -5.98
N ASP A 11 7.53 -21.31 -5.63
CA ASP A 11 8.61 -21.58 -6.60
C ASP A 11 8.26 -22.69 -7.60
N LYS A 12 7.34 -23.60 -7.22
CA LYS A 12 6.88 -24.71 -8.05
C LYS A 12 5.66 -24.37 -8.90
N LEU A 13 5.09 -23.17 -8.79
CA LEU A 13 3.88 -22.81 -9.53
C LEU A 13 4.16 -22.59 -11.02
N PRO A 14 3.28 -23.04 -11.92
CA PRO A 14 3.36 -22.64 -13.32
C PRO A 14 3.09 -21.12 -13.45
N PRO A 15 3.67 -20.45 -14.45
CA PRO A 15 3.60 -18.98 -14.57
C PRO A 15 2.19 -18.39 -14.49
N LYS A 16 1.19 -19.10 -15.06
CA LYS A 16 -0.22 -18.67 -15.03
C LYS A 16 -0.79 -18.64 -13.62
N ASP A 17 -0.45 -19.61 -12.78
CA ASP A 17 -1.00 -19.70 -11.43
C ASP A 17 -0.18 -18.82 -10.46
N LEU A 18 1.12 -18.65 -10.71
CA LEU A 18 1.92 -17.64 -10.05
C LEU A 18 1.34 -16.23 -10.26
N ALA A 19 0.96 -15.89 -11.50
CA ALA A 19 0.34 -14.60 -11.80
C ALA A 19 -1.00 -14.38 -11.06
N LYS A 20 -1.84 -15.42 -10.95
CA LYS A 20 -3.08 -15.36 -10.17
C LYS A 20 -2.81 -15.17 -8.67
N LEU A 21 -1.82 -15.88 -8.14
CA LEU A 21 -1.44 -15.78 -6.73
C LEU A 21 -0.89 -14.38 -6.41
N ALA A 22 -0.03 -13.84 -7.28
CA ALA A 22 0.48 -12.47 -7.16
C ALA A 22 -0.67 -11.44 -7.15
N ALA A 23 -1.64 -11.57 -8.07
CA ALA A 23 -2.82 -10.70 -8.09
C ALA A 23 -3.69 -10.84 -6.83
N HIS A 24 -3.76 -12.03 -6.24
CA HIS A 24 -4.46 -12.26 -4.98
C HIS A 24 -3.76 -11.59 -3.79
N ILE A 25 -2.44 -11.73 -3.68
CA ILE A 25 -1.64 -11.07 -2.65
C ILE A 25 -1.74 -9.55 -2.79
N ALA A 26 -1.55 -9.01 -4.00
CA ALA A 26 -1.64 -7.57 -4.25
C ALA A 26 -3.00 -6.98 -3.82
N ARG A 27 -4.11 -7.70 -4.02
CA ARG A 27 -5.43 -7.26 -3.53
C ARG A 27 -5.52 -7.23 -2.00
N ARG A 28 -4.89 -8.19 -1.31
CA ARG A 28 -4.86 -8.21 0.16
C ARG A 28 -3.97 -7.10 0.71
N ASP A 29 -2.81 -6.92 0.11
CA ASP A 29 -1.88 -5.86 0.51
C ASP A 29 -2.51 -4.50 0.32
N LYS A 30 -3.21 -4.26 -0.80
CA LYS A 30 -3.97 -3.02 -1.01
C LYS A 30 -4.95 -2.73 0.14
N VAL A 31 -5.71 -3.72 0.58
CA VAL A 31 -6.68 -3.55 1.69
C VAL A 31 -5.98 -3.27 3.01
N ALA A 32 -4.81 -3.87 3.25
CA ALA A 32 -4.01 -3.59 4.44
C ALA A 32 -3.46 -2.16 4.41
N TRP A 33 -2.94 -1.74 3.25
CA TRP A 33 -2.46 -0.39 3.01
C TRP A 33 -3.56 0.65 3.16
N ASP A 34 -4.75 0.42 2.61
CA ASP A 34 -5.90 1.34 2.75
C ASP A 34 -6.21 1.60 4.24
N LYS A 35 -6.20 0.55 5.07
CA LYS A 35 -6.44 0.66 6.52
C LYS A 35 -5.30 1.38 7.26
N GLU A 36 -4.06 1.11 6.88
CA GLU A 36 -2.89 1.75 7.48
C GLU A 36 -2.88 3.25 7.18
N ILE A 37 -3.13 3.63 5.93
CA ILE A 37 -3.27 5.03 5.51
C ILE A 37 -4.41 5.69 6.29
N GLU A 38 -5.60 5.09 6.34
CA GLU A 38 -6.73 5.66 7.07
C GLU A 38 -6.39 5.91 8.55
N LYS A 39 -5.72 4.95 9.20
CA LYS A 39 -5.27 5.09 10.59
C LYS A 39 -4.22 6.19 10.74
N ASP A 40 -3.23 6.24 9.87
CA ASP A 40 -2.13 7.18 9.98
C ASP A 40 -2.58 8.64 9.84
N PHE A 41 -3.58 8.90 9.01
CA PHE A 41 -4.13 10.25 8.78
C PHE A 41 -5.36 10.58 9.64
N SER A 42 -5.85 9.64 10.45
CA SER A 42 -6.95 9.88 11.41
C SER A 42 -6.55 10.84 12.54
N PRO A 43 -7.50 11.44 13.28
CA PRO A 43 -7.19 12.29 14.44
C PRO A 43 -6.37 11.53 15.50
N GLY A 44 -5.26 12.12 15.95
CA GLY A 44 -4.26 11.46 16.82
C GLY A 44 -3.35 10.47 16.10
N GLY A 45 -3.51 10.30 14.79
CA GLY A 45 -2.69 9.45 13.93
C GLY A 45 -1.30 10.03 13.70
N LYS A 46 -0.37 9.17 13.28
CA LYS A 46 1.05 9.50 13.06
C LYS A 46 1.25 10.68 12.08
N HIS A 47 0.34 10.83 11.13
CA HIS A 47 0.41 11.77 10.03
C HIS A 47 -0.74 12.79 10.02
N GLU A 48 -1.49 12.91 11.13
CA GLU A 48 -2.58 13.91 11.29
C GLU A 48 -2.12 15.32 10.87
N LYS A 49 -0.96 15.77 11.36
CA LYS A 49 -0.42 17.11 11.07
C LYS A 49 0.25 17.25 9.71
N THR A 50 0.34 16.17 8.94
CA THR A 50 0.94 16.21 7.60
C THR A 50 -0.02 16.84 6.59
N LEU A 51 -1.34 16.70 6.80
CA LEU A 51 -2.35 17.24 5.88
C LEU A 51 -2.29 18.78 5.80
N GLU A 52 -2.25 19.46 6.95
CA GLU A 52 -2.14 20.93 7.02
C GLU A 52 -0.87 21.45 6.33
N LYS A 53 0.23 20.69 6.38
CA LYS A 53 1.48 21.05 5.69
C LYS A 53 1.35 20.90 4.19
N ILE A 54 0.69 19.83 3.73
CA ILE A 54 0.46 19.61 2.30
C ILE A 54 -0.43 20.73 1.75
N ASP A 55 -1.49 21.10 2.45
CA ASP A 55 -2.37 22.20 2.05
C ASP A 55 -1.59 23.52 1.93
N ALA A 56 -0.72 23.82 2.90
CA ALA A 56 0.11 25.03 2.86
C ALA A 56 1.09 25.05 1.66
N GLU A 57 1.71 23.91 1.33
CA GLU A 57 2.59 23.80 0.16
C GLU A 57 1.80 23.91 -1.15
N MET A 58 0.59 23.37 -1.21
CA MET A 58 -0.31 23.52 -2.37
C MET A 58 -0.73 24.97 -2.57
N ASP A 59 -1.12 25.66 -1.51
CA ASP A 59 -1.47 27.09 -1.54
C ASP A 59 -0.28 27.97 -1.94
N ALA A 60 0.94 27.58 -1.54
CA ALA A 60 2.17 28.24 -1.96
C ALA A 60 2.55 27.98 -3.43
N GLY A 61 1.84 27.07 -4.12
CA GLY A 61 2.16 26.66 -5.49
C GLY A 61 3.38 25.74 -5.58
N ASN A 62 3.81 25.13 -4.47
CA ASN A 62 4.96 24.22 -4.40
C ASN A 62 4.60 22.79 -4.81
N PHE A 63 3.89 22.63 -5.94
CA PHE A 63 3.55 21.33 -6.48
C PHE A 63 3.63 21.32 -8.00
N THR A 64 3.90 20.14 -8.56
CA THR A 64 3.85 19.90 -9.99
C THR A 64 2.53 19.19 -10.31
N PRO A 65 1.62 19.79 -11.09
CA PRO A 65 0.42 19.10 -11.54
C PRO A 65 0.79 17.83 -12.30
N LEU A 66 0.02 16.77 -12.09
CA LEU A 66 0.11 15.60 -12.95
C LEU A 66 -0.37 15.98 -14.37
N PRO A 67 0.29 15.47 -15.44
CA PRO A 67 -0.10 15.74 -16.82
C PRO A 67 -1.50 15.21 -17.17
#